data_AF-A0A1R2B8X0-F1
#
_entry.id   AF-A0A1R2B8X0-F1
#
_cell.length_a   1.000
_cell.length_b   1.000
_cell.length_c   1.000
_cell.angle_alpha   90.00
_cell.angle_beta   90.00
_cell.angle_gamma   90.00
#
_symmetry.space_group_name_H-M   'P 1'
#
loop_
_entity.id
_entity.type
_entity.pdbx_description
1 polymer ?
#
loop_
_entity_poly.entity_id
_entity_poly.type
_entity_poly.pdbx_seq_one_letter_code
_entity_poly.pdbx_strand_id
1 'polypeptide(L)'
;MAYGLELDILSLPAVVSSLRDIKNPILFPPEKRYEGLTRDAANDFQCIVCKEVYNEPVKTRCSCEITLCRKCFELNKRKCPICRKLTTVTENQYIINQLSAQDIRCGCGMMYYYKKRDEHDIICSLSKFQCPKCLGEKVSGPNMLRHLIANHYIEILLTTGKVISS
;
A
#
# COMPACT_ATOMS: atom_id res chain seq x y z
N MET A 1 33.76 -28.51 5.94
CA MET A 1 34.23 -27.12 5.72
C MET A 1 33.30 -26.50 4.70
N ALA A 2 32.35 -25.69 5.14
CA ALA A 2 31.36 -25.06 4.27
C ALA A 2 31.85 -23.65 3.94
N TYR A 3 32.07 -23.37 2.65
CA TYR A 3 32.42 -22.05 2.16
C TYR A 3 31.15 -21.19 2.13
N GLY A 4 31.04 -20.23 3.05
CA GLY A 4 30.02 -19.20 3.04
C GLY A 4 30.37 -18.15 1.99
N LEU A 5 29.67 -18.15 0.87
CA LEU A 5 29.65 -17.02 -0.05
C LEU A 5 28.64 -16.01 0.49
N GLU A 6 29.12 -15.00 1.21
CA GLU A 6 28.37 -13.76 1.45
C GLU A 6 28.26 -13.02 0.10
N LEU A 7 27.13 -13.23 -0.59
CA LEU A 7 26.78 -12.41 -1.75
C LEU A 7 26.26 -11.07 -1.25
N ASP A 8 27.06 -10.02 -1.45
CA ASP A 8 26.71 -8.65 -1.12
C ASP A 8 25.70 -8.10 -2.16
N ILE A 9 24.40 -8.24 -1.83
CA ILE A 9 23.24 -7.94 -2.70
C ILE A 9 23.17 -6.44 -3.06
N LEU A 10 23.95 -5.58 -2.40
CA LEU A 10 23.98 -4.14 -2.63
C LEU A 10 24.71 -3.72 -3.93
N SER A 11 25.35 -4.65 -4.64
CA SER A 11 26.25 -4.35 -5.77
C SER A 11 25.63 -4.52 -7.16
N LEU A 12 24.35 -4.84 -7.30
CA LEU A 12 23.73 -5.16 -8.61
C LEU A 12 22.74 -4.06 -9.06
N PRO A 13 23.22 -2.96 -9.68
CA PRO A 13 22.36 -1.88 -10.18
C PRO A 13 21.36 -2.33 -11.27
N ALA A 14 21.64 -3.43 -11.96
CA ALA A 14 20.77 -3.98 -13.01
C ALA A 14 19.47 -4.58 -12.46
N VAL A 15 19.50 -5.25 -11.30
CA VAL A 15 18.32 -5.90 -10.71
C VAL A 15 17.34 -4.86 -10.16
N VAL A 16 17.86 -3.79 -9.56
CA VAL A 16 17.05 -2.69 -9.00
C VAL A 16 16.31 -1.92 -10.09
N SER A 17 16.91 -1.81 -11.28
CA SER A 17 16.31 -1.10 -12.41
C SER A 17 15.14 -1.88 -13.01
N SER A 18 15.26 -3.20 -13.17
CA SER A 18 14.18 -4.07 -13.67
C SER A 18 13.01 -4.24 -12.68
N LEU A 19 13.22 -4.01 -11.39
CA LEU A 19 12.14 -4.03 -10.38
C LEU A 19 11.23 -2.79 -10.47
N ARG A 20 11.70 -1.66 -11.03
CA ARG A 20 10.89 -0.46 -11.22
C ARG A 20 9.84 -0.62 -12.34
N ASP A 21 10.11 -1.48 -13.31
CA ASP A 21 9.22 -1.76 -14.44
C ASP A 21 8.13 -2.79 -14.12
N ILE A 22 8.17 -3.39 -12.92
CA ILE A 22 7.03 -4.14 -12.38
C ILE A 22 5.97 -3.10 -11.99
N LYS A 23 5.19 -2.63 -12.96
CA LYS A 23 3.99 -1.78 -12.83
C LYS A 23 2.85 -2.44 -12.03
N ASN A 24 3.14 -3.48 -11.27
CA ASN A 24 2.14 -4.21 -10.51
C ASN A 24 2.73 -4.84 -9.23
N PRO A 25 3.34 -4.06 -8.31
CA PRO A 25 3.59 -4.60 -7.00
C PRO A 25 2.26 -4.54 -6.25
N ILE A 26 1.92 -5.63 -5.57
CA ILE A 26 0.85 -5.76 -4.58
C ILE A 26 -0.48 -6.30 -5.16
N LEU A 27 -0.48 -7.61 -5.48
CA LEU A 27 -1.71 -8.41 -5.54
C LEU A 27 -2.40 -8.56 -4.16
N PHE A 28 -1.73 -8.18 -3.07
CA PHE A 28 -2.27 -8.28 -1.70
C PHE A 28 -1.82 -7.08 -0.84
N PRO A 29 -2.67 -6.05 -0.65
CA PRO A 29 -2.29 -4.87 0.13
C PRO A 29 -1.94 -5.24 1.57
N PRO A 30 -0.89 -4.63 2.17
CA PRO A 30 -0.53 -4.89 3.55
C PRO A 30 -1.70 -4.58 4.49
N GLU A 31 -1.78 -5.30 5.62
CA GLU A 31 -2.69 -4.95 6.72
C GLU A 31 -2.23 -3.60 7.32
N LYS A 32 -3.01 -2.54 7.10
CA LYS A 32 -2.62 -1.15 7.39
C LYS A 32 -2.98 -0.76 8.84
N ARG A 33 -2.04 -0.12 9.55
CA ARG A 33 -2.28 0.66 10.79
C ARG A 33 -1.47 1.96 10.69
N TYR A 34 -2.13 3.12 10.67
CA TYR A 34 -1.48 4.43 10.64
C TYR A 34 -1.81 5.16 11.94
N GLU A 35 -0.78 5.48 12.72
CA GLU A 35 -0.94 6.24 13.95
C GLU A 35 -0.74 7.73 13.67
N GLY A 36 -1.76 8.34 13.06
CA GLY A 36 -2.04 9.76 13.21
C GLY A 36 -1.40 10.74 12.22
N LEU A 37 -2.27 11.60 11.68
CA LEU A 37 -1.98 13.03 11.51
C LEU A 37 -1.73 13.66 12.88
N THR A 38 -1.10 14.83 12.96
CA THR A 38 -1.08 15.64 14.20
C THR A 38 -2.51 15.77 14.76
N ARG A 39 -2.69 15.71 16.09
CA ARG A 39 -4.01 15.59 16.75
C ARG A 39 -5.07 16.58 16.25
N ASP A 40 -4.66 17.76 15.81
CA ASP A 40 -5.56 18.82 15.35
C ASP A 40 -6.04 18.62 13.90
N ALA A 41 -5.22 18.04 13.02
CA ALA A 41 -5.61 17.72 11.63
C ALA A 41 -6.32 16.36 11.52
N ALA A 42 -6.16 15.49 12.52
CA ALA A 42 -6.71 14.13 12.47
C ALA A 42 -8.25 14.10 12.46
N ASN A 43 -8.92 15.02 13.15
CA ASN A 43 -10.39 14.99 13.25
C ASN A 43 -11.08 15.35 11.93
N ASP A 44 -10.50 16.24 11.13
CA ASP A 44 -11.12 16.73 9.89
C ASP A 44 -10.96 15.76 8.71
N PHE A 45 -9.99 14.84 8.79
CA PHE A 45 -9.66 13.91 7.70
C PHE A 45 -9.93 12.44 8.03
N GLN A 46 -10.87 12.16 8.93
CA GLN A 46 -11.25 10.79 9.30
C GLN A 46 -12.48 10.28 8.55
N CYS A 47 -12.39 9.04 8.10
CA CYS A 47 -13.53 8.33 7.55
C CYS A 47 -14.50 7.91 8.65
N ILE A 48 -15.77 8.29 8.52
CA ILE A 48 -16.79 7.97 9.52
C ILE A 48 -17.04 6.46 9.70
N VAL A 49 -16.63 5.63 8.74
CA VAL A 49 -16.80 4.17 8.76
C VAL A 49 -15.64 3.46 9.46
N CYS A 50 -14.39 3.68 9.01
CA CYS A 50 -13.24 2.99 9.59
C CYS A 50 -12.56 3.77 10.73
N LYS A 51 -12.94 5.04 10.96
CA LYS A 51 -12.35 5.95 11.95
C LYS A 51 -10.86 6.25 11.76
N GLU A 52 -10.28 5.79 10.66
CA GLU A 52 -8.93 6.07 10.22
C GLU A 52 -8.90 7.31 9.31
N VAL A 53 -7.70 7.87 9.12
CA VAL A 53 -7.44 8.88 8.08
C VAL A 53 -7.93 8.35 6.72
N TYR A 54 -8.59 9.21 5.93
CA TYR A 54 -9.12 8.80 4.63
C TYR A 54 -8.05 8.09 3.81
N ASN A 55 -8.42 6.99 3.17
CA ASN A 55 -7.62 6.29 2.16
C ASN A 55 -8.40 6.30 0.85
N GLU A 56 -7.83 6.93 -0.20
CA GLU A 56 -8.53 7.20 -1.46
C GLU A 56 -9.90 7.87 -1.18
N PRO A 57 -9.91 9.11 -0.67
CA PRO A 57 -11.14 9.78 -0.26
C PRO A 57 -12.08 9.99 -1.46
N VAL A 58 -13.32 9.53 -1.30
CA VAL A 58 -14.39 9.67 -2.28
C VAL A 58 -15.60 10.36 -1.64
N LYS A 59 -16.20 11.30 -2.36
CA LYS A 59 -17.42 12.03 -1.98
C LYS A 59 -18.65 11.34 -2.56
N THR A 60 -19.65 11.07 -1.72
CA THR A 60 -20.96 10.54 -2.17
C THR A 60 -21.77 11.62 -2.90
N ARG A 61 -22.53 11.21 -3.93
CA ARG A 61 -23.39 12.12 -4.72
C ARG A 61 -24.84 12.21 -4.21
N CYS A 62 -25.13 11.64 -3.05
CA CYS A 62 -26.44 11.80 -2.41
C CYS A 62 -26.52 13.14 -1.67
N SER A 63 -27.70 13.52 -1.18
CA SER A 63 -27.92 14.78 -0.43
C SER A 63 -27.07 14.94 0.83
N CYS A 64 -26.49 13.85 1.35
CA CYS A 64 -25.58 13.92 2.51
C CYS A 64 -24.17 14.38 2.13
N GLU A 65 -23.75 14.21 0.87
CA GLU A 65 -22.48 14.72 0.34
C GLU A 65 -21.21 14.38 1.16
N ILE A 66 -21.22 13.26 1.89
CA ILE A 66 -20.13 12.88 2.79
C ILE A 66 -18.92 12.29 2.06
N THR A 67 -17.75 12.41 2.68
CA THR A 67 -16.50 11.78 2.24
C THR A 67 -16.25 10.47 2.98
N LEU A 68 -15.75 9.47 2.27
CA LEU A 68 -15.44 8.12 2.77
C LEU A 68 -14.14 7.61 2.14
N CYS A 69 -13.51 6.60 2.72
CA CYS A 69 -12.52 5.81 1.98
C CYS A 69 -13.20 5.02 0.85
N ARG A 70 -12.58 4.92 -0.32
CA ARG A 70 -13.10 4.13 -1.45
C ARG A 70 -13.47 2.70 -1.04
N LYS A 71 -12.58 2.01 -0.32
CA LYS A 71 -12.85 0.65 0.20
C LYS A 71 -14.04 0.60 1.15
N CYS A 72 -14.19 1.59 2.04
CA CYS A 72 -15.33 1.65 2.96
C CYS A 72 -16.65 1.83 2.21
N PHE A 73 -16.66 2.61 1.13
CA PHE A 73 -17.84 2.77 0.28
C PHE A 73 -18.23 1.46 -0.44
N GLU A 74 -17.26 0.75 -1.01
CA GLU A 74 -17.52 -0.54 -1.68
C GLU A 74 -17.99 -1.62 -0.69
N LEU A 75 -17.37 -1.71 0.49
CA LEU A 75 -17.79 -2.63 1.56
C LEU A 75 -19.22 -2.33 2.05
N ASN A 76 -19.65 -1.07 2.01
CA ASN A 76 -21.01 -0.67 2.34
C ASN A 76 -22.01 -0.86 1.19
N LYS A 77 -21.71 -1.73 0.23
CA LYS A 77 -22.57 -2.09 -0.92
C LYS A 77 -23.04 -0.86 -1.70
N ARG A 78 -22.17 0.15 -1.84
CA ARG A 78 -22.45 1.42 -2.54
C ARG A 78 -23.63 2.21 -1.98
N LYS A 79 -23.94 2.03 -0.69
CA LYS A 79 -24.94 2.81 0.04
C LYS A 79 -24.27 3.89 0.89
N CYS A 80 -24.91 5.05 0.96
CA CYS A 80 -24.50 6.09 1.91
C CYS A 80 -24.72 5.59 3.35
N PRO A 81 -23.72 5.62 4.25
CA PRO A 81 -23.87 5.21 5.64
C PRO A 81 -24.86 6.08 6.45
N ILE A 82 -25.14 7.31 6.01
CA ILE A 82 -26.09 8.21 6.70
C ILE A 82 -27.51 7.96 6.22
N CYS A 83 -27.81 8.19 4.93
CA CYS A 83 -29.18 8.09 4.41
C CYS A 83 -29.55 6.70 3.86
N ARG A 84 -28.61 5.75 3.82
CA ARG A 84 -28.78 4.36 3.35
C ARG A 84 -29.23 4.20 1.88
N LYS A 85 -29.31 5.31 1.13
CA LYS A 85 -29.62 5.30 -0.31
C LYS A 85 -28.42 4.79 -1.12
N LEU A 86 -28.71 4.06 -2.19
CA LEU A 86 -27.72 3.76 -3.22
C LEU A 86 -27.26 5.07 -3.85
N THR A 87 -25.96 5.21 -4.05
CA THR A 87 -25.37 6.42 -4.62
C THR A 87 -24.11 6.06 -5.39
N THR A 88 -23.62 7.01 -6.18
CA THR A 88 -22.30 6.95 -6.81
C THR A 88 -21.35 7.88 -6.05
N VAL A 89 -20.06 7.76 -6.36
CA VAL A 89 -19.03 8.55 -5.72
C VAL A 89 -18.11 9.18 -6.76
N THR A 90 -17.46 10.27 -6.37
CA THR A 90 -16.35 10.90 -7.09
C THR A 90 -15.17 11.06 -6.17
N GLU A 91 -13.97 11.13 -6.73
CA GLU A 91 -12.78 11.48 -5.93
C GLU A 91 -12.94 12.87 -5.33
N ASN A 92 -12.59 12.99 -4.05
CA ASN A 92 -12.64 14.28 -3.38
C ASN A 92 -11.27 14.96 -3.51
N GLN A 93 -11.03 15.59 -4.68
CA GLN A 93 -9.74 16.18 -5.00
C GLN A 93 -9.29 17.25 -3.99
N TYR A 94 -10.25 17.97 -3.39
CA TYR A 94 -9.96 18.93 -2.34
C TYR A 94 -9.30 18.24 -1.13
N ILE A 95 -9.90 17.15 -0.63
CA ILE A 95 -9.33 16.40 0.51
C ILE A 95 -8.01 15.72 0.13
N ILE A 96 -7.89 15.20 -1.09
CA ILE A 96 -6.62 14.63 -1.58
C ILE A 96 -5.51 15.68 -1.51
N ASN A 97 -5.76 16.88 -2.03
CA ASN A 97 -4.78 17.96 -2.04
C ASN A 97 -4.41 18.39 -0.61
N GLN A 98 -5.39 18.55 0.28
CA GLN A 98 -5.15 18.89 1.69
C GLN A 98 -4.30 17.83 2.41
N LEU A 99 -4.65 16.54 2.25
CA LEU A 99 -3.90 15.44 2.87
C LEU A 99 -2.49 15.31 2.31
N SER A 100 -2.30 15.52 1.01
CA SER A 100 -1.03 15.30 0.33
C SER A 100 0.15 16.09 0.91
N ALA A 101 -0.13 17.23 1.53
CA ALA A 101 0.85 18.11 2.15
C ALA A 101 1.13 17.79 3.63
N GLN A 102 0.34 16.90 4.24
CA GLN A 102 0.47 16.58 5.66
C GLN A 102 1.51 15.49 5.88
N ASP A 103 2.29 15.64 6.94
CA ASP A 103 3.13 14.58 7.48
C ASP A 103 2.29 13.61 8.31
N ILE A 104 2.55 12.32 8.12
CA ILE A 104 1.93 11.24 8.90
C ILE A 104 3.00 10.36 9.54
N ARG A 105 2.67 9.79 10.70
CA ARG A 105 3.52 8.82 11.39
C ARG A 105 3.02 7.41 11.13
N CYS A 106 3.89 6.55 10.63
CA CYS A 106 3.62 5.11 10.61
C CYS A 106 3.91 4.51 11.98
N GLY A 107 3.21 3.43 12.36
CA GLY A 107 3.51 2.66 13.57
C GLY A 107 4.93 2.07 13.60
N CYS A 108 5.66 2.06 12.46
CA CYS A 108 7.08 1.71 12.43
C CYS A 108 8.00 2.81 13.00
N GLY A 109 7.44 3.98 13.33
CA GLY A 109 8.14 5.14 13.88
C GLY A 109 8.54 6.19 12.84
N MET A 110 8.51 5.87 11.54
CA MET A 110 8.88 6.79 10.45
C MET A 110 7.81 7.86 10.22
N MET A 111 8.28 9.08 9.93
CA MET A 111 7.47 10.21 9.48
C MET A 111 7.64 10.39 7.97
N TYR A 112 6.55 10.66 7.25
CA TYR A 112 6.59 10.95 5.81
C TYR A 112 5.31 11.66 5.35
N TYR A 113 5.38 12.34 4.21
CA TYR A 113 4.21 12.95 3.58
C TYR A 113 3.17 11.90 3.22
N TYR A 114 1.89 12.17 3.47
CA TYR A 114 0.78 11.29 3.12
C TYR A 114 0.83 10.81 1.66
N LYS A 115 1.21 11.69 0.71
CA LYS A 115 1.33 11.32 -0.72
C LYS A 115 2.36 10.21 -0.99
N LYS A 116 3.36 10.05 -0.11
CA LYS A 116 4.40 9.04 -0.19
C LYS A 116 4.06 7.77 0.59
N ARG A 117 2.81 7.61 1.04
CA ARG A 117 2.40 6.48 1.85
C ARG A 117 2.55 5.15 1.13
N ASP A 118 2.18 5.07 -0.15
CA ASP A 118 2.29 3.81 -0.88
C ASP A 118 3.76 3.44 -1.15
N GLU A 119 4.65 4.44 -1.33
CA GLU A 119 6.11 4.22 -1.37
C GLU A 119 6.61 3.67 -0.02
N HIS A 120 6.16 4.26 1.09
CA HIS A 120 6.51 3.81 2.43
C HIS A 120 6.01 2.38 2.71
N ASP A 121 4.77 2.06 2.34
CA ASP A 121 4.16 0.74 2.58
C ASP A 121 5.04 -0.39 2.01
N ILE A 122 5.72 -0.16 0.87
CA ILE A 122 6.64 -1.14 0.23
C ILE A 122 7.87 -1.44 1.10
N ILE A 123 8.46 -0.41 1.70
CA ILE A 123 9.71 -0.51 2.47
C ILE A 123 9.49 -0.60 3.98
N CYS A 124 8.24 -0.48 4.45
CA CYS A 124 7.93 -0.49 5.86
C CYS A 124 8.22 -1.88 6.48
N SER A 125 8.98 -1.89 7.58
CA SER A 125 9.32 -3.11 8.32
C SER A 125 8.10 -3.82 8.91
N LEU A 126 7.02 -3.08 9.18
CA LEU A 126 5.76 -3.61 9.69
C LEU A 126 4.82 -4.10 8.59
N SER A 127 4.99 -3.65 7.34
CA SER A 127 4.20 -4.15 6.21
C SER A 127 4.48 -5.63 6.01
N LYS A 128 3.42 -6.43 5.98
CA LYS A 128 3.47 -7.85 5.67
C LYS A 128 2.91 -8.08 4.28
N PHE A 129 3.71 -8.73 3.44
CA PHE A 129 3.34 -9.11 2.09
C PHE A 129 3.21 -10.62 2.03
N GLN A 130 2.17 -11.08 1.35
CA GLN A 130 1.99 -12.50 1.08
C GLN A 130 2.87 -12.88 -0.12
N CYS A 131 3.73 -13.88 0.06
CA CYS A 131 4.47 -14.43 -1.06
C CYS A 131 3.47 -15.10 -2.05
N PRO A 132 3.59 -14.87 -3.36
CA PRO A 132 2.70 -15.50 -4.35
C PRO A 132 2.99 -16.98 -4.58
N LYS A 133 4.15 -17.47 -4.11
CA LYS A 133 4.63 -18.84 -4.33
C LYS A 133 4.57 -19.69 -3.07
N CYS A 134 4.94 -19.13 -1.92
CA CYS A 134 4.70 -19.77 -0.64
C CYS A 134 3.24 -19.62 -0.24
N LEU A 135 2.56 -20.74 -0.01
CA LEU A 135 1.16 -20.79 0.41
C LEU A 135 0.93 -20.05 1.74
N GLY A 136 0.59 -18.76 1.66
CA GLY A 136 0.19 -17.96 2.83
C GLY A 136 1.34 -17.42 3.68
N GLU A 137 2.59 -17.59 3.27
CA GLU A 137 3.74 -17.04 4.02
C GLU A 137 3.72 -15.51 3.95
N LYS A 138 3.74 -14.87 5.13
CA LYS A 138 3.78 -13.42 5.28
C LYS A 138 5.22 -12.97 5.55
N VAL A 139 5.81 -12.24 4.61
CA VAL A 139 7.18 -11.71 4.71
C VAL A 139 7.13 -10.19 4.87
N SER A 140 8.02 -9.60 5.68
CA SER A 140 8.08 -8.14 5.79
C SER A 140 8.58 -7.49 4.49
N GLY A 141 8.16 -6.26 4.21
CA GLY A 141 8.57 -5.50 3.01
C GLY A 141 10.07 -5.54 2.74
N PRO A 142 10.93 -5.11 3.69
CA PRO A 142 12.38 -5.14 3.53
C PRO A 142 12.97 -6.53 3.23
N ASN A 143 12.28 -7.60 3.65
CA ASN A 143 12.75 -8.98 3.49
C ASN A 143 12.11 -9.68 2.29
N MET A 144 11.10 -9.10 1.64
CA MET A 144 10.40 -9.76 0.53
C MET A 144 11.35 -10.05 -0.63
N LEU A 145 12.20 -9.10 -1.02
CA LEU A 145 13.18 -9.32 -2.08
C LEU A 145 14.18 -10.44 -1.71
N ARG A 146 14.68 -10.45 -0.47
CA ARG A 146 15.57 -11.50 0.02
C ARG A 146 14.89 -12.87 0.01
N HIS A 147 13.64 -12.94 0.45
CA HIS A 147 12.84 -14.16 0.42
C HIS A 147 12.64 -14.67 -1.02
N LEU A 148 12.28 -13.79 -1.94
CA LEU A 148 12.09 -14.12 -3.36
C LEU A 148 13.37 -14.65 -4.00
N ILE A 149 14.52 -14.02 -3.73
CA ILE A 149 15.82 -14.49 -4.25
C ILE A 149 16.24 -15.81 -3.60
N ALA A 150 16.07 -15.96 -2.29
CA ALA A 150 16.51 -17.17 -1.59
C ALA A 150 15.66 -18.41 -1.93
N ASN A 151 14.35 -18.24 -2.10
CA ASN A 151 13.41 -19.36 -2.19
C ASN A 151 12.76 -19.53 -3.57
N HIS A 152 12.71 -18.49 -4.40
CA HIS A 152 11.96 -18.49 -5.66
C HIS A 152 12.74 -17.97 -6.88
N TYR A 153 14.07 -17.86 -6.79
CA TYR A 153 14.89 -17.27 -7.86
C TYR A 153 14.69 -17.92 -9.23
N ILE A 154 14.67 -19.26 -9.29
CA ILE A 154 14.47 -20.00 -10.55
C ILE A 154 13.10 -19.68 -11.15
N GLU A 155 12.04 -19.67 -10.34
CA GLU A 155 10.69 -19.37 -10.80
C GLU A 155 10.56 -17.93 -11.33
N ILE A 156 11.22 -16.98 -10.65
CA ILE A 156 11.25 -15.58 -11.08
C ILE A 156 11.92 -15.47 -12.45
N LEU A 157 13.09 -16.08 -12.65
CA LEU A 157 13.79 -16.08 -13.94
C LEU A 157 12.95 -16.66 -15.08
N LEU A 158 12.22 -17.75 -14.83
CA LEU A 158 11.36 -18.38 -15.83
C LEU A 158 10.17 -17.51 -16.21
N THR A 159 9.65 -16.72 -15.27
CA THR A 159 8.53 -15.80 -15.54
C THR A 159 8.97 -14.51 -16.23
N THR A 160 10.13 -13.95 -15.89
CA THR A 160 10.65 -12.71 -16.49
C THR A 160 11.31 -12.96 -17.85
N GLY A 161 11.94 -14.12 -18.07
CA GLY A 161 12.54 -14.49 -19.36
C GLY A 161 11.52 -14.59 -20.50
N LYS A 162 10.26 -14.90 -20.21
CA LYS A 162 9.17 -14.87 -21.20
C LYS A 162 8.82 -13.46 -21.69
N VAL A 163 9.10 -12.43 -20.91
CA VAL A 163 8.76 -11.03 -21.25
C VAL A 163 9.76 -10.41 -22.23
N ILE A 164 10.98 -10.94 -22.32
CA ILE A 164 12.05 -10.40 -23.19
C ILE A 164 12.06 -11.07 -24.59
N SER A 165 11.20 -12.08 -24.80
CA SER A 165 11.14 -12.86 -26.05
C SER A 165 9.97 -12.48 -26.96
N SER A 166 9.40 -11.28 -26.84
CA SER A 166 8.25 -10.79 -27.64
C SER A 166 8.56 -9.47 -28.31
#